data_AF-A0A562ZKS0-F1
#
_entry.id   AF-A0A562ZKS0-F1
#
_cell.length_a   1.000
_cell.length_b   1.000
_cell.length_c   1.000
_cell.angle_alpha   90.00
_cell.angle_beta   90.00
_cell.angle_gamma   90.00
#
_symmetry.space_group_name_H-M   'P 1'
#
loop_
_entity.id
_entity.type
_entity.pdbx_description
1 polymer ?
#
loop_
_entity_poly.entity_id
_entity_poly.type
_entity_poly.pdbx_seq_one_letter_code
_entity_poly.pdbx_strand_id
1 'polypeptide(L)'
;MKRQRGITLVELLMTLAIAAILLSLAAPSFRRMILANSMSTGVNTFTSDMRYARSEAVRLGGRVILCRSDDPENATPTCAANASTSGGKGWATGWVIFHDRDASNTWTAGDPVLRVQAPLSGVDAVLENADANNSTMFRFAATGRLMESANARLNFGGSNYDDKLKRVICVSAGGRSRIAGDGTTSCGTNNE
;
A
#
# COMPACT_ATOMS: atom_id res chain seq x y z
N MET A 1 58.70 -5.64 29.01
CA MET A 1 57.34 -5.25 29.44
C MET A 1 56.76 -4.28 28.43
N LYS A 2 55.73 -4.66 27.64
CA LYS A 2 55.04 -3.74 26.72
C LYS A 2 54.07 -2.88 27.53
N ARG A 3 54.27 -1.57 27.57
CA ARG A 3 53.28 -0.62 28.12
C ARG A 3 52.02 -0.68 27.26
N GLN A 4 50.88 -1.03 27.86
CA GLN A 4 49.57 -0.79 27.24
C GLN A 4 49.36 0.72 27.14
N ARG A 5 49.20 1.23 25.91
CA ARG A 5 48.78 2.61 25.68
C ARG A 5 47.25 2.64 25.77
N GLY A 6 46.71 3.17 26.86
CA GLY A 6 45.28 3.42 27.00
C GLY A 6 44.85 4.68 26.25
N ILE A 7 43.58 4.73 25.88
CA ILE A 7 42.92 5.89 25.26
C ILE A 7 42.76 6.98 26.34
N THR A 8 43.04 8.24 26.02
CA THR A 8 42.86 9.32 27.01
C THR A 8 41.37 9.70 27.12
N LEU A 9 40.95 10.21 28.28
CA LEU A 9 39.57 10.69 28.48
C LEU A 9 39.20 11.78 27.45
N VAL A 10 40.16 12.66 27.12
CA VAL A 10 39.98 13.72 26.12
C VAL A 10 39.79 13.14 24.72
N GLU A 11 40.51 12.08 24.36
CA GLU A 11 40.39 11.40 23.07
C GLU A 11 39.03 10.69 22.94
N LEU A 12 38.54 10.05 24.02
CA LEU A 12 37.18 9.51 24.03
C LEU A 12 36.13 10.61 23.85
N LEU A 13 36.27 11.75 24.54
CA LEU A 13 35.33 12.87 24.39
C LEU A 13 35.35 13.47 22.97
N MET A 14 36.53 13.62 22.36
CA MET A 14 36.69 14.07 20.98
C MET A 14 36.03 13.10 19.99
N THR A 15 36.27 11.80 20.13
CA THR A 15 35.66 10.79 19.23
C THR A 15 34.14 10.76 19.35
N LEU A 16 33.60 10.84 20.57
CA LEU A 16 32.15 10.95 20.80
C LEU A 16 31.56 12.24 20.23
N ALA A 17 32.26 13.38 20.37
CA ALA A 17 31.82 14.65 19.80
C ALA A 17 31.75 14.59 18.27
N ILE A 18 32.78 14.05 17.60
CA ILE A 18 32.79 13.87 16.15
C ILE A 18 31.69 12.88 15.72
N ALA A 19 31.54 11.77 16.42
CA ALA A 19 30.51 10.77 16.13
C ALA A 19 29.09 11.38 16.25
N ALA A 20 28.84 12.20 17.27
CA ALA A 20 27.56 12.88 17.45
C ALA A 20 27.24 13.84 16.29
N ILE A 21 28.24 14.60 15.82
CA ILE A 21 28.09 15.50 14.66
C ILE A 21 27.76 14.68 13.41
N LEU A 22 28.50 13.58 13.15
CA LEU A 22 28.25 12.72 11.99
C LEU A 22 26.87 12.07 12.03
N LEU A 23 26.43 11.57 13.18
CA LEU A 23 25.11 10.97 13.36
C LEU A 23 23.99 11.99 13.11
N SER A 24 24.18 13.25 13.53
CA SER A 24 23.17 14.30 13.30
C SER A 24 22.93 14.58 11.81
N LEU A 25 23.97 14.46 10.98
CA LEU A 25 23.89 14.62 9.53
C LEU A 25 23.33 13.36 8.84
N ALA A 26 23.63 12.17 9.35
CA ALA A 26 23.24 10.91 8.73
C ALA A 26 21.78 10.51 9.04
N ALA A 27 21.30 10.80 10.25
CA ALA A 27 19.96 10.42 10.71
C ALA A 27 18.79 10.81 9.76
N PRO A 28 18.69 12.05 9.23
CA PRO A 28 17.59 12.42 8.33
C PRO A 28 17.60 11.63 7.02
N SER A 29 18.79 11.30 6.49
CA SER A 29 18.94 10.50 5.26
C SER A 29 18.46 9.07 5.46
N PHE A 30 18.81 8.44 6.58
CA PHE A 30 18.32 7.11 6.92
C PHE A 30 16.79 7.08 7.06
N ARG A 31 16.20 8.08 7.72
CA ARG A 31 14.73 8.18 7.84
C ARG A 31 14.05 8.24 6.47
N ARG A 32 14.56 9.07 5.55
CA ARG A 32 14.03 9.15 4.18
C ARG A 32 14.13 7.83 3.43
N MET A 33 15.25 7.12 3.56
CA MET A 33 15.43 5.81 2.94
C MET A 33 14.43 4.78 3.47
N ILE A 34 14.19 4.74 4.78
CA ILE A 34 13.20 3.83 5.39
C ILE A 34 11.80 4.13 4.86
N LEU A 35 11.39 5.41 4.83
CA LEU A 35 10.09 5.82 4.31
C LEU A 35 9.92 5.46 2.82
N ALA A 36 10.95 5.69 2.01
CA ALA A 36 10.92 5.33 0.59
C ALA A 36 10.80 3.81 0.37
N ASN A 37 11.50 3.00 1.17
CA ASN A 37 11.41 1.54 1.11
C ASN A 37 10.03 1.03 1.54
N SER A 38 9.48 1.59 2.62
CA SER A 38 8.12 1.29 3.08
C SER A 38 7.07 1.62 2.03
N MET A 39 7.19 2.79 1.40
CA MET A 39 6.32 3.23 0.31
C MET A 39 6.40 2.27 -0.89
N SER A 40 7.62 1.94 -1.34
CA SER A 40 7.82 1.03 -2.45
C SER A 40 7.24 -0.35 -2.16
N THR A 41 7.42 -0.85 -0.93
CA THR A 41 6.87 -2.14 -0.50
C THR A 41 5.34 -2.12 -0.51
N GLY A 42 4.71 -1.09 0.05
CA GLY A 42 3.25 -0.96 0.08
C GLY A 42 2.64 -0.90 -1.33
N VAL A 43 3.22 -0.09 -2.21
CA VAL A 43 2.80 0.05 -3.61
C VAL A 43 2.98 -1.26 -4.40
N ASN A 44 4.13 -1.92 -4.24
CA ASN A 44 4.41 -3.18 -4.92
C ASN A 44 3.49 -4.30 -4.44
N THR A 45 3.20 -4.35 -3.14
CA THR A 45 2.27 -5.33 -2.55
C THR A 45 0.88 -5.15 -3.13
N PHE A 46 0.35 -3.92 -3.13
CA PHE A 46 -0.96 -3.62 -3.70
C PHE A 46 -1.06 -3.96 -5.20
N THR A 47 -0.07 -3.53 -5.99
CA THR A 47 -0.07 -3.83 -7.43
C THR A 47 0.10 -5.32 -7.74
N SER A 48 0.87 -6.05 -6.93
CA SER A 48 1.00 -7.51 -7.04
C SER A 48 -0.32 -8.21 -6.74
N ASP A 49 -1.03 -7.77 -5.70
CA ASP A 49 -2.31 -8.31 -5.29
C ASP A 49 -3.43 -8.01 -6.29
N MET A 50 -3.42 -6.84 -6.90
CA MET A 50 -4.32 -6.52 -8.02
C MET A 50 -4.09 -7.45 -9.22
N ARG A 51 -2.83 -7.75 -9.56
CA ARG A 51 -2.51 -8.70 -10.64
C ARG A 51 -2.90 -10.13 -10.26
N TYR A 52 -2.68 -10.52 -9.01
CA TYR A 52 -3.08 -11.82 -8.48
C TYR A 52 -4.59 -12.00 -8.56
N ALA A 53 -5.38 -11.08 -8.00
CA ALA A 53 -6.84 -11.11 -8.04
C ALA A 53 -7.38 -11.22 -9.47
N ARG A 54 -6.81 -10.43 -10.39
CA ARG A 54 -7.12 -10.51 -11.83
C ARG A 54 -6.84 -11.90 -12.41
N SER A 55 -5.65 -12.44 -12.16
CA SER A 55 -5.25 -13.74 -12.69
C SER A 55 -6.11 -14.87 -12.12
N GLU A 56 -6.49 -14.76 -10.86
CA GLU A 56 -7.38 -15.71 -10.19
C GLU A 56 -8.80 -15.66 -10.74
N ALA A 57 -9.33 -14.48 -11.07
CA ALA A 57 -10.63 -14.36 -11.75
C ALA A 57 -10.65 -15.12 -13.08
N VAL A 58 -9.58 -14.98 -13.87
CA VAL A 58 -9.43 -15.68 -15.15
C VAL A 58 -9.23 -17.18 -14.93
N ARG A 59 -8.37 -17.57 -13.99
CA ARG A 59 -8.06 -18.98 -13.69
C ARG A 59 -9.27 -19.75 -13.18
N LEU A 60 -10.08 -19.13 -12.33
CA LEU A 60 -11.27 -19.71 -11.74
C LEU A 60 -12.50 -19.59 -12.65
N GLY A 61 -12.41 -18.80 -13.73
CA GLY A 61 -13.54 -18.52 -14.62
C GLY A 61 -14.69 -17.80 -13.91
N GLY A 62 -14.40 -17.07 -12.83
CA GLY A 62 -15.38 -16.55 -11.89
C GLY A 62 -15.03 -15.17 -11.36
N ARG A 63 -15.86 -14.62 -10.48
CA ARG A 63 -15.67 -13.27 -9.94
C ARG A 63 -14.71 -13.29 -8.76
N VAL A 64 -13.62 -12.54 -8.83
CA VAL A 64 -12.71 -12.36 -7.70
C VAL A 64 -12.75 -10.93 -7.24
N ILE A 65 -12.90 -10.74 -5.93
CA ILE A 65 -13.01 -9.43 -5.31
C ILE A 65 -11.79 -9.19 -4.45
N LEU A 66 -11.16 -8.04 -4.65
CA LEU A 66 -10.17 -7.47 -3.75
C LEU A 66 -10.85 -6.33 -3.01
N CYS A 67 -11.12 -6.46 -1.71
CA CYS A 67 -11.77 -5.41 -0.93
C CYS A 67 -10.95 -4.96 0.25
N ARG A 68 -10.99 -3.66 0.55
CA ARG A 68 -10.40 -3.11 1.76
C ARG A 68 -11.09 -3.74 2.95
N SER A 69 -10.32 -4.07 3.99
CA SER A 69 -10.87 -4.42 5.29
C SER A 69 -10.21 -3.58 6.36
N ASP A 70 -10.99 -3.16 7.35
CA ASP A 70 -10.45 -2.47 8.52
C ASP A 70 -9.86 -3.48 9.53
N ASP A 71 -10.21 -4.77 9.39
CA ASP A 71 -9.68 -5.90 10.17
C ASP A 71 -9.52 -7.15 9.27
N PRO A 72 -8.52 -7.15 8.37
CA PRO A 72 -8.36 -8.20 7.36
C PRO A 72 -8.00 -9.58 7.94
N GLU A 73 -7.44 -9.62 9.15
CA GLU A 73 -6.94 -10.85 9.80
C GLU A 73 -8.01 -11.53 10.68
N ASN A 74 -9.22 -10.97 10.74
CA ASN A 74 -10.34 -11.59 11.43
C ASN A 74 -10.71 -12.95 10.81
N ALA A 75 -11.25 -13.85 11.62
CA ALA A 75 -11.78 -15.14 11.14
C ALA A 75 -12.90 -14.96 10.11
N THR A 76 -13.66 -13.86 10.23
CA THR A 76 -14.69 -13.46 9.28
C THR A 76 -14.39 -12.07 8.73
N PRO A 77 -13.49 -11.95 7.74
CA PRO A 77 -13.10 -10.65 7.23
C PRO A 77 -14.29 -9.99 6.53
N THR A 78 -14.49 -8.70 6.81
CA THR A 78 -15.54 -7.92 6.16
C THR A 78 -14.93 -6.84 5.28
N CYS A 79 -15.56 -6.60 4.13
CA CYS A 79 -15.21 -5.47 3.29
C CYS A 79 -15.67 -4.18 3.97
N ALA A 80 -14.80 -3.17 3.98
CA ALA A 80 -15.10 -1.91 4.63
C ALA A 80 -16.23 -1.16 3.92
N ALA A 81 -17.16 -0.58 4.70
CA ALA A 81 -18.41 -0.03 4.17
C ALA A 81 -18.27 1.28 3.39
N ASN A 82 -17.22 2.07 3.64
CA ASN A 82 -17.05 3.41 3.08
C ASN A 82 -15.67 3.59 2.48
N ALA A 83 -15.55 4.28 1.34
CA ALA A 83 -14.24 4.64 0.79
C ALA A 83 -13.51 5.61 1.71
N SER A 84 -12.19 5.47 1.78
CA SER A 84 -11.34 6.33 2.60
C SER A 84 -10.82 7.46 1.74
N THR A 85 -11.62 8.51 1.61
CA THR A 85 -11.34 9.67 0.73
C THR A 85 -10.63 10.81 1.45
N SER A 86 -10.77 10.88 2.77
CA SER A 86 -10.08 11.85 3.62
C SER A 86 -10.00 11.31 5.05
N GLY A 87 -8.85 11.52 5.69
CA GLY A 87 -8.61 11.04 7.06
C GLY A 87 -8.53 9.51 7.19
N GLY A 88 -7.92 9.06 8.28
CA GLY A 88 -7.74 7.63 8.56
C GLY A 88 -6.64 6.96 7.73
N LYS A 89 -6.55 5.64 7.88
CA LYS A 89 -5.52 4.80 7.24
C LYS A 89 -5.91 4.33 5.83
N GLY A 90 -7.21 4.30 5.52
CA GLY A 90 -7.73 3.77 4.26
C GLY A 90 -7.17 2.39 3.94
N TRP A 91 -6.76 2.14 2.69
CA TRP A 91 -6.22 0.84 2.29
C TRP A 91 -4.92 0.44 3.01
N ALA A 92 -4.32 1.31 3.81
CA ALA A 92 -3.22 0.92 4.70
C ALA A 92 -3.68 0.02 5.86
N THR A 93 -4.98 -0.11 6.14
CA THR A 93 -5.52 -1.12 7.08
C THR A 93 -5.40 -2.54 6.53
N GLY A 94 -5.18 -2.70 5.22
CA GLY A 94 -5.10 -3.99 4.56
C GLY A 94 -6.37 -4.32 3.76
N TRP A 95 -6.37 -5.51 3.17
CA TRP A 95 -7.40 -5.94 2.24
C TRP A 95 -7.47 -7.46 2.16
N VAL A 96 -8.58 -7.96 1.63
CA VAL A 96 -8.84 -9.39 1.45
C VAL A 96 -9.22 -9.66 0.01
N ILE A 97 -8.75 -10.79 -0.50
CA ILE A 97 -9.03 -11.29 -1.84
C ILE A 97 -9.78 -12.60 -1.72
N PHE A 98 -10.97 -12.70 -2.31
CA PHE A 98 -11.80 -13.90 -2.27
C PHE A 98 -12.52 -14.14 -3.60
N HIS A 99 -12.87 -15.40 -3.86
CA HIS A 99 -13.71 -15.77 -5.00
C HIS A 99 -15.18 -15.66 -4.59
N ASP A 100 -15.88 -14.68 -5.14
CA ASP A 100 -17.32 -14.46 -4.96
C ASP A 100 -18.09 -15.40 -5.90
N ARG A 101 -18.53 -16.54 -5.36
CA ARG A 101 -19.19 -17.60 -6.13
C ARG A 101 -20.68 -17.38 -6.28
N ASP A 102 -21.30 -16.77 -5.28
CA ASP A 102 -22.74 -16.54 -5.21
C ASP A 102 -23.18 -15.18 -5.77
N ALA A 103 -22.20 -14.38 -6.19
CA ALA A 103 -22.38 -13.06 -6.71
C ALA A 103 -22.93 -12.02 -5.70
N SER A 104 -22.67 -12.20 -4.40
CA SER A 104 -23.15 -11.31 -3.33
C SER A 104 -22.37 -10.00 -3.19
N ASN A 105 -21.16 -9.88 -3.74
CA ASN A 105 -20.19 -8.80 -3.50
C ASN A 105 -19.72 -8.67 -2.05
N THR A 106 -20.03 -9.65 -1.21
CA THR A 106 -19.63 -9.71 0.19
C THR A 106 -18.95 -11.03 0.43
N TRP A 107 -18.02 -11.08 1.38
CA TRP A 107 -17.48 -12.37 1.77
C TRP A 107 -18.54 -13.14 2.57
N THR A 108 -18.91 -14.33 2.08
CA THR A 108 -19.75 -15.29 2.80
C THR A 108 -18.96 -16.57 3.09
N ALA A 109 -19.46 -17.42 4.00
CA ALA A 109 -18.79 -18.69 4.33
C ALA A 109 -18.66 -19.65 3.12
N GLY A 110 -19.41 -19.43 2.03
CA GLY A 110 -19.30 -20.18 0.78
C GLY A 110 -18.17 -19.72 -0.15
N ASP A 111 -17.60 -18.54 0.12
CA ASP A 111 -16.59 -17.89 -0.70
C ASP A 111 -15.18 -18.19 -0.18
N PRO A 112 -14.34 -18.91 -0.96
CA PRO A 112 -12.99 -19.20 -0.52
C PRO A 112 -12.14 -17.93 -0.54
N VAL A 113 -11.52 -17.64 0.60
CA VAL A 113 -10.49 -16.60 0.72
C VAL A 113 -9.23 -17.07 0.00
N LEU A 114 -8.76 -16.26 -0.95
CA LEU A 114 -7.59 -16.55 -1.78
C LEU A 114 -6.31 -15.93 -1.22
N ARG A 115 -6.43 -14.75 -0.57
CA ARG A 115 -5.31 -14.06 0.07
C ARG A 115 -5.82 -13.03 1.08
N VAL A 116 -5.08 -12.86 2.16
CA VAL A 116 -5.28 -11.80 3.15
C VAL A 116 -4.00 -10.97 3.19
N GLN A 117 -4.14 -9.64 3.11
CA GLN A 117 -3.04 -8.71 3.30
C GLN A 117 -3.24 -7.97 4.62
N ALA A 118 -2.28 -8.16 5.52
CA ALA A 118 -2.22 -7.47 6.81
C ALA A 118 -1.99 -5.95 6.65
N PRO A 119 -2.30 -5.14 7.69
CA PRO A 119 -2.09 -3.70 7.66
C PRO A 119 -0.65 -3.31 7.27
N LEU A 120 -0.52 -2.27 6.46
CA LEU A 120 0.78 -1.73 6.07
C LEU A 120 1.37 -0.94 7.23
N SER A 121 2.41 -1.48 7.88
CA SER A 121 3.05 -0.84 9.04
C SER A 121 3.91 0.38 8.68
N GLY A 122 4.42 0.42 7.44
CA GLY A 122 5.29 1.49 6.97
C GLY A 122 4.59 2.64 6.27
N VAL A 123 3.33 2.48 5.85
CA VAL A 123 2.55 3.51 5.13
C VAL A 123 1.41 3.95 6.04
N ASP A 124 1.33 5.25 6.31
CA ASP A 124 0.39 5.83 7.27
C ASP A 124 -1.03 5.95 6.73
N ALA A 125 -1.20 6.20 5.43
CA ALA A 125 -2.49 6.20 4.78
C ALA A 125 -2.40 5.79 3.30
N VAL A 126 -3.43 5.10 2.83
CA VAL A 126 -3.68 4.89 1.40
C VAL A 126 -5.12 5.29 1.10
N LEU A 127 -5.30 6.45 0.49
CA LEU A 127 -6.60 7.09 0.32
C LEU A 127 -7.09 6.94 -1.12
N GLU A 128 -8.38 6.72 -1.27
CA GLU A 128 -9.08 6.81 -2.56
C GLU A 128 -9.33 8.28 -2.89
N ASN A 129 -9.35 8.63 -4.17
CA ASN A 129 -9.67 10.00 -4.55
C ASN A 129 -11.19 10.22 -4.49
N ALA A 130 -11.63 11.29 -3.81
CA ALA A 130 -13.06 11.61 -3.62
C ALA A 130 -13.83 11.82 -4.93
N ASP A 131 -13.13 12.23 -5.99
CA ASP A 131 -13.70 12.54 -7.32
C ASP A 131 -13.78 11.32 -8.26
N ALA A 132 -13.38 10.14 -7.78
CA ALA A 132 -13.47 8.88 -8.52
C ALA A 132 -14.56 7.98 -7.91
N ASN A 133 -14.97 6.93 -8.63
CA ASN A 133 -15.83 5.90 -8.04
C ASN A 133 -15.12 5.30 -6.81
N ASN A 134 -15.66 5.63 -5.65
CA ASN A 134 -15.26 5.15 -4.33
C ASN A 134 -15.49 3.65 -4.28
N SER A 135 -14.44 2.89 -4.59
CA SER A 135 -14.60 1.50 -4.98
C SER A 135 -14.79 0.65 -3.74
N THR A 136 -14.09 0.91 -2.61
CA THR A 136 -13.96 0.01 -1.42
C THR A 136 -13.54 -1.45 -1.73
N MET A 137 -13.70 -1.87 -2.97
CA MET A 137 -13.51 -3.17 -3.56
C MET A 137 -13.26 -3.03 -5.06
N PHE A 138 -12.43 -3.90 -5.61
CA PHE A 138 -12.17 -4.06 -7.02
C PHE A 138 -12.70 -5.43 -7.44
N ARG A 139 -13.66 -5.45 -8.36
CA ARG A 139 -14.33 -6.70 -8.77
C ARG A 139 -13.87 -7.11 -10.16
N PHE A 140 -13.12 -8.20 -10.22
CA PHE A 140 -12.67 -8.77 -11.48
C PHE A 140 -13.66 -9.80 -12.00
N ALA A 141 -14.11 -9.61 -13.23
CA ALA A 141 -14.88 -10.62 -13.96
C ALA A 141 -13.96 -11.75 -14.46
N ALA A 142 -14.54 -12.86 -14.93
CA ALA A 142 -13.82 -13.99 -15.51
C ALA A 142 -12.91 -13.62 -16.72
N THR A 143 -13.15 -12.47 -17.34
CA THR A 143 -12.32 -11.91 -18.43
C THR A 143 -11.10 -11.13 -17.93
N GLY A 144 -10.94 -10.97 -16.61
CA GLY A 144 -9.89 -10.16 -15.98
C GLY A 144 -10.10 -8.65 -16.09
N ARG A 145 -11.27 -8.20 -16.57
CA ARG A 145 -11.67 -6.78 -16.56
C ARG A 145 -12.32 -6.45 -15.23
N LEU A 146 -12.23 -5.18 -14.82
CA LEU A 146 -13.01 -4.70 -13.69
C LEU A 146 -14.47 -4.55 -14.11
N MET A 147 -15.37 -4.80 -13.16
CA MET A 147 -16.81 -4.59 -13.34
C MET A 147 -17.20 -3.12 -13.12
N GLU A 148 -16.31 -2.33 -12.50
CA GLU A 148 -16.46 -0.90 -12.32
C GLU A 148 -16.31 -0.15 -13.66
N SER A 149 -17.18 0.85 -13.88
CA SER A 149 -17.22 1.61 -15.13
C SER A 149 -16.20 2.76 -15.22
N ALA A 150 -15.40 2.99 -14.17
CA ALA A 150 -14.46 4.10 -14.11
C ALA A 150 -13.06 3.68 -13.66
N ASN A 151 -12.09 4.53 -13.95
CA ASN A 151 -10.73 4.39 -13.43
C ASN A 151 -10.70 4.75 -11.94
N ALA A 152 -9.88 4.04 -11.16
CA ALA A 152 -9.65 4.36 -9.76
C ALA A 152 -8.27 4.99 -9.57
N ARG A 153 -8.18 5.87 -8.57
CA ARG A 153 -6.95 6.52 -8.13
C ARG A 153 -6.75 6.25 -6.64
N LEU A 154 -5.57 5.75 -6.29
CA LEU A 154 -5.15 5.51 -4.91
C LEU A 154 -3.90 6.34 -4.63
N ASN A 155 -3.95 7.16 -3.58
CA ASN A 155 -2.84 7.98 -3.11
C ASN A 155 -2.20 7.29 -1.90
N PHE A 156 -0.97 6.83 -2.06
CA PHE A 156 -0.17 6.22 -1.00
C PHE A 156 0.67 7.29 -0.31
N GLY A 157 0.55 7.35 1.01
CA GLY A 157 1.23 8.30 1.88
C GLY A 157 0.31 9.40 2.37
N GLY A 158 0.14 9.48 3.68
CA GLY A 158 -0.56 10.51 4.43
C GLY A 158 0.35 11.67 4.82
N SER A 159 0.11 12.24 6.00
CA SER A 159 0.80 13.44 6.48
C SER A 159 2.27 13.22 6.86
N ASN A 160 2.70 11.98 7.09
CA ASN A 160 4.10 11.68 7.41
C ASN A 160 5.01 11.65 6.18
N TYR A 161 4.43 11.76 4.98
CA TYR A 161 5.13 11.71 3.71
C TYR A 161 5.10 13.07 3.01
N ASP A 162 6.28 13.54 2.58
CA ASP A 162 6.39 14.63 1.61
C ASP A 162 5.78 14.17 0.27
N ASP A 163 5.16 15.09 -0.48
CA ASP A 163 4.52 14.78 -1.76
C ASP A 163 5.46 14.07 -2.74
N LYS A 164 6.76 14.34 -2.70
CA LYS A 164 7.78 13.66 -3.53
C LYS A 164 7.95 12.18 -3.20
N LEU A 165 7.72 11.82 -1.93
CA LEU A 165 7.79 10.44 -1.45
C LEU A 165 6.45 9.72 -1.57
N LYS A 166 5.33 10.44 -1.64
CA LYS A 166 4.02 9.85 -1.94
C LYS A 166 4.03 9.17 -3.30
N ARG A 167 3.12 8.23 -3.48
CA ARG A 167 2.95 7.51 -4.75
C ARG A 167 1.48 7.42 -5.12
N VAL A 168 1.20 7.61 -6.40
CA VAL A 168 -0.16 7.48 -6.93
C VAL A 168 -0.24 6.23 -7.79
N ILE A 169 -1.24 5.39 -7.52
CA ILE A 169 -1.58 4.23 -8.33
C ILE A 169 -2.86 4.55 -9.10
N CYS A 170 -2.80 4.34 -10.41
CA CYS A 170 -3.94 4.42 -11.30
C CYS A 170 -4.36 3.02 -11.72
N VAL A 171 -5.66 2.75 -11.61
CA VAL A 171 -6.27 1.50 -12.03
C VAL A 171 -7.24 1.82 -13.17
N SER A 172 -7.02 1.23 -14.34
CA SER A 172 -7.95 1.39 -15.45
C SER A 172 -9.17 0.48 -15.30
N ALA A 173 -10.30 0.84 -15.91
CA ALA A 173 -11.48 -0.06 -16.01
C ALA A 173 -11.14 -1.42 -16.67
N GLY A 174 -10.05 -1.49 -17.43
CA GLY A 174 -9.50 -2.75 -17.95
C GLY A 174 -8.79 -3.62 -16.91
N GLY A 175 -8.75 -3.21 -15.63
CA GLY A 175 -8.10 -3.94 -14.53
C GLY A 175 -6.58 -3.86 -14.51
N ARG A 176 -5.97 -2.87 -15.18
CA ARG A 176 -4.52 -2.66 -15.17
C ARG A 176 -4.17 -1.63 -14.11
N SER A 177 -3.38 -2.01 -13.11
CA SER A 177 -2.81 -1.08 -12.13
C SER A 177 -1.42 -0.62 -12.55
N ARG A 178 -1.15 0.69 -12.52
CA ARG A 178 0.18 1.29 -12.75
C ARG A 178 0.53 2.33 -11.70
N ILE A 179 1.81 2.46 -11.39
CA ILE A 179 2.34 3.57 -10.60
C ILE A 179 2.43 4.76 -11.55
N ALA A 180 1.72 5.84 -11.24
CA ALA A 180 1.64 7.03 -12.08
C ALA A 180 2.73 8.06 -11.77
N GLY A 181 3.05 8.24 -10.49
CA GLY A 181 4.00 9.25 -10.07
C GLY A 181 3.89 9.56 -8.59
N ASP A 182 4.16 10.81 -8.24
CA ASP A 182 4.15 11.34 -6.89
C ASP A 182 2.75 11.80 -6.43
N GLY A 183 2.63 12.33 -5.21
CA GLY A 183 1.34 12.73 -4.62
C GLY A 183 0.54 13.77 -5.42
N THR A 184 1.19 14.49 -6.34
CA THR A 184 0.55 15.52 -7.18
C THR A 184 0.06 14.98 -8.52
N THR A 185 0.48 13.77 -8.89
CA THR A 185 0.18 13.17 -10.19
C THR A 185 -1.29 12.76 -10.30
N SER A 186 -1.94 13.10 -11.41
CA SER A 186 -3.31 12.67 -11.71
C SER A 186 -3.32 11.41 -12.60
N CYS A 187 -4.36 10.60 -12.43
CA CYS A 187 -4.67 9.55 -13.39
C CYS A 187 -5.37 10.20 -14.57
N GLY A 188 -4.62 10.54 -15.62
CA GLY A 188 -5.17 11.13 -16.83
C GLY A 188 -6.42 10.39 -17.32
N THR A 189 -7.35 11.12 -17.92
CA THR A 189 -8.53 10.55 -18.56
C THR A 189 -8.09 9.85 -19.85
N ASN A 190 -7.88 8.53 -19.75
CA ASN A 190 -7.71 7.56 -20.84
C ASN A 190 -6.27 7.26 -21.28
N ASN A 191 -5.98 5.95 -21.34
CA ASN A 191 -5.01 5.27 -22.21
C ASN A 191 -3.68 5.96 -22.51
N GLU A 192 -2.78 5.91 -21.52
CA GLU A 192 -1.33 5.79 -21.78
C GLU A 192 -0.82 4.50 -21.10
#